data_AF-A0A3D5DSB6-F1
#
_entry.id   AF-A0A3D5DSB6-F1
#
_cell.length_a   1.000
_cell.length_b   1.000
_cell.length_c   1.000
_cell.angle_alpha   90.00
_cell.angle_beta   90.00
_cell.angle_gamma   90.00
#
_symmetry.space_group_name_H-M   'P 1'
#
loop_
_entity.id
_entity.type
_entity.pdbx_description
1 polymer ?
#
loop_
_entity_poly.entity_id
_entity_poly.type
_entity_poly.pdbx_seq_one_letter_code
_entity_poly.pdbx_strand_id
1 'polypeptide(L)' 'MNAIRCTQCGASDLEPGFLEDSGEGSPGYTRWIAGALERGLLGGAKRMGRPRWQIDAYRCPQCAHLEMFTSRPI' A
#
# COMPACT_ATOMS: atom_id res chain seq x y z
N MET A 1 -19.23 8.00 1.53
CA MET A 1 -17.83 7.55 1.73
C MET A 1 -17.43 7.99 3.12
N ASN A 2 -17.00 7.09 4.00
CA ASN A 2 -16.54 7.49 5.33
C ASN A 2 -15.26 8.31 5.16
N ALA A 3 -15.19 9.48 5.82
CA ALA A 3 -13.96 10.26 5.88
C ALA A 3 -12.86 9.41 6.54
N ILE A 4 -11.70 9.32 5.89
CA ILE A 4 -10.53 8.61 6.45
C ILE A 4 -10.09 9.38 7.70
N ARG A 5 -9.85 8.65 8.79
CA ARG A 5 -9.33 9.21 10.05
C ARG A 5 -8.07 8.47 10.42
N CYS A 6 -7.14 9.18 11.04
CA CYS A 6 -5.95 8.59 11.61
C CYS A 6 -6.38 7.64 12.74
N THR A 7 -6.12 6.36 12.58
CA THR A 7 -6.40 5.30 13.55
C THR A 7 -5.61 5.47 14.83
N GLN A 8 -4.49 6.21 14.79
CA GLN A 8 -3.66 6.46 15.96
C GLN A 8 -4.10 7.67 16.81
N CYS A 9 -4.49 8.80 16.20
CA CYS A 9 -4.82 10.03 16.96
C CYS A 9 -6.20 10.62 16.66
N GLY A 10 -6.96 10.05 15.73
CA GLY A 10 -8.31 10.49 15.39
C GLY A 10 -8.42 11.69 14.44
N ALA A 11 -7.30 12.31 14.03
CA ALA A 11 -7.31 13.44 13.09
C ALA A 11 -7.98 13.10 11.75
N SER A 12 -8.71 14.05 11.16
CA SER A 12 -9.45 13.89 9.90
C SER A 12 -8.74 14.42 8.66
N ASP A 13 -7.79 15.34 8.82
CA ASP A 13 -7.14 16.04 7.71
C ASP A 13 -5.84 15.33 7.33
N LEU A 14 -5.96 14.10 6.79
CA LEU A 14 -4.80 13.36 6.31
C LEU A 14 -4.38 13.79 4.91
N GLU A 15 -3.06 13.83 4.71
CA GLU A 15 -2.44 14.19 3.44
C GLU A 15 -2.34 12.94 2.54
N PRO A 16 -2.88 12.95 1.32
CA PRO A 16 -2.74 11.82 0.41
C PRO A 16 -1.29 11.70 -0.10
N GLY A 17 -0.85 10.46 -0.28
CA GLY A 17 0.45 10.12 -0.84
C GLY A 17 0.49 8.68 -1.36
N PHE A 18 1.67 8.24 -1.78
CA PHE A 18 1.91 6.87 -2.19
C PHE A 18 3.31 6.44 -1.76
N LEU A 19 3.50 5.13 -1.63
CA LEU A 19 4.80 4.52 -1.36
C LEU A 19 5.48 4.24 -2.70
N GLU A 20 6.61 4.91 -2.95
CA GLU A 20 7.44 4.70 -4.12
C GLU A 20 8.07 3.29 -4.10
N ASP A 21 8.09 2.65 -5.27
CA ASP A 21 8.93 1.48 -5.54
C ASP A 21 9.84 1.83 -6.72
N SER A 22 11.13 1.97 -6.46
CA SER A 22 12.14 2.34 -7.45
C SER A 22 12.94 1.14 -7.98
N GLY A 23 12.47 -0.09 -7.69
CA GLY A 23 13.09 -1.31 -8.21
C GLY A 23 13.06 -1.40 -9.74
N GLU A 24 14.01 -2.14 -10.31
CA GLU A 24 14.06 -2.39 -11.75
C GLU A 24 12.76 -3.08 -12.23
N GLY A 25 12.11 -2.52 -13.26
CA GLY A 25 10.82 -3.00 -13.76
C GLY A 25 9.61 -2.68 -12.86
N SER A 26 9.78 -1.85 -11.83
CA SER A 26 8.70 -1.33 -11.00
C SER A 26 7.80 -0.36 -11.79
N PRO A 27 6.48 -0.31 -11.50
CA PRO A 27 5.60 0.72 -12.03
C PRO A 27 5.77 2.11 -11.38
N GLY A 28 6.70 2.27 -10.43
CA GLY A 28 6.90 3.49 -9.64
C GLY A 28 6.06 3.58 -8.35
N TYR A 29 5.33 2.53 -7.98
CA TYR A 29 4.52 2.46 -6.76
C TYR A 29 4.42 1.03 -6.22
N THR A 30 4.27 0.90 -4.90
CA THR A 30 4.11 -0.41 -4.24
C THR A 30 2.70 -0.98 -4.38
N ARG A 31 2.62 -2.31 -4.29
CA ARG A 31 1.39 -3.08 -4.52
C ARG A 31 1.20 -4.08 -3.39
N TRP A 32 -0.04 -4.26 -2.95
CA TRP A 32 -0.40 -5.36 -2.07
C TRP A 32 -0.73 -6.59 -2.90
N ILE A 33 -0.23 -7.75 -2.47
CA ILE A 33 -0.46 -9.04 -3.13
C ILE A 33 -1.08 -9.98 -2.10
N ALA A 34 -2.20 -10.60 -2.45
CA ALA A 34 -2.93 -11.46 -1.52
C ALA A 34 -2.13 -12.71 -1.11
N GLY A 35 -2.29 -13.10 0.15
CA GLY A 35 -1.66 -14.29 0.73
C GLY A 35 -0.27 -14.02 1.32
N ALA A 36 0.25 -15.02 2.05
CA ALA A 36 1.58 -14.93 2.64
C ALA A 36 2.69 -14.86 1.58
N LEU A 37 3.81 -14.23 1.91
CA LEU A 37 4.98 -14.19 1.03
C LEU A 37 5.52 -15.61 0.83
N GLU A 38 5.49 -16.05 -0.43
CA GLU A 38 6.14 -17.28 -0.87
C GLU A 38 7.18 -16.95 -1.93
N ARG A 39 8.31 -17.68 -1.92
CA ARG A 39 9.36 -17.53 -2.94
C ARG A 39 9.34 -18.73 -3.90
N GLY A 40 9.62 -18.46 -5.17
CA GLY A 40 9.81 -19.50 -6.19
C GLY A 40 11.26 -20.01 -6.24
N LEU A 41 11.53 -20.96 -7.14
CA LEU A 41 12.86 -21.56 -7.33
C LEU A 41 13.94 -20.53 -7.68
N LEU A 42 13.57 -19.44 -8.36
CA LEU A 42 14.46 -18.33 -8.71
C LEU A 42 14.54 -17.23 -7.62
N GLY A 43 14.07 -17.51 -6.39
CA GLY A 43 14.15 -16.60 -5.24
C GLY A 43 13.16 -15.43 -5.21
N GLY A 44 12.50 -15.12 -6.33
CA GLY A 44 11.48 -14.09 -6.45
C GLY A 44 10.14 -14.47 -5.79
N ALA A 45 9.35 -13.46 -5.38
CA ALA A 45 8.03 -13.68 -4.80
C ALA A 45 7.06 -14.33 -5.82
N LYS A 46 6.26 -15.28 -5.36
CA LYS A 46 5.17 -15.85 -6.16
C LYS A 46 4.05 -14.82 -6.29
N ARG A 47 3.78 -14.41 -7.53
CA ARG A 47 2.79 -13.37 -7.87
C ARG A 47 1.71 -13.84 -8.82
N MET A 48 1.96 -14.90 -9.59
CA MET A 48 1.05 -15.38 -10.62
C MET A 48 -0.25 -15.89 -10.00
N GLY A 49 -1.39 -15.48 -10.56
CA GLY A 49 -2.73 -15.88 -10.09
C GLY A 49 -3.20 -15.23 -8.78
N ARG A 50 -2.41 -14.33 -8.18
CA ARG A 50 -2.78 -13.65 -6.93
C ARG A 50 -3.42 -12.29 -7.23
N PRO A 51 -4.53 -11.93 -6.57
CA PRO A 51 -5.07 -10.57 -6.62
C PRO A 51 -4.03 -9.54 -6.20
N ARG A 52 -4.00 -8.42 -6.93
CA ARG A 52 -3.07 -7.33 -6.72
C ARG A 52 -3.87 -6.04 -6.59
N TRP A 53 -3.43 -5.20 -5.66
CA TRP A 53 -4.08 -3.94 -5.37
C TRP A 53 -3.01 -2.86 -5.26
N GLN A 54 -3.30 -1.68 -5.78
CA GLN A 54 -2.48 -0.52 -5.47
C GLN A 54 -2.61 -0.19 -3.98
N ILE A 55 -1.52 0.20 -3.34
CA ILE A 55 -1.53 0.73 -1.97
C ILE A 55 -1.67 2.26 -2.05
N ASP A 56 -2.78 2.76 -1.54
CA ASP A 56 -3.02 4.20 -1.34
C ASP A 56 -2.62 4.56 0.10
N ALA A 57 -1.85 5.63 0.28
CA ALA A 57 -1.35 6.02 1.59
C ALA A 57 -1.86 7.41 2.02
N TYR A 58 -2.09 7.59 3.31
CA TYR A 58 -2.52 8.87 3.88
C TYR A 58 -1.71 9.18 5.13
N ARG A 59 -0.91 10.25 5.08
CA ARG A 59 -0.06 10.68 6.19
C ARG A 59 -0.83 11.62 7.11
N CYS A 60 -0.80 11.36 8.40
CA CYS A 60 -1.35 12.27 9.39
C CYS A 60 -0.34 13.40 9.69
N PRO A 61 -0.64 14.68 9.41
CA PRO A 61 0.27 15.78 9.73
C PRO A 61 0.43 16.02 11.24
N GLN A 62 -0.51 15.53 12.07
CA GLN A 62 -0.51 15.73 13.52
C GLN A 62 0.43 14.76 14.28
N CYS A 63 0.50 13.49 13.85
CA CYS A 63 1.26 12.46 14.57
C CYS A 63 2.20 11.63 13.69
N ALA A 64 2.30 11.97 12.40
CA ALA A 64 3.10 11.27 11.39
C ALA A 64 2.72 9.79 11.14
N HIS A 65 1.61 9.31 11.70
CA HIS A 65 1.08 7.98 11.39
C HIS A 65 0.68 7.89 9.90
N LEU A 66 0.87 6.72 9.30
CA LEU A 66 0.58 6.46 7.90
C LEU A 66 -0.50 5.40 7.79
N GLU A 67 -1.67 5.79 7.29
CA GLU A 67 -2.73 4.86 6.91
C GLU A 67 -2.44 4.29 5.53
N MET A 68 -2.74 3.00 5.32
CA MET A 68 -2.56 2.32 4.04
C MET A 68 -3.82 1.54 3.66
N PHE A 69 -4.29 1.72 2.44
CA PHE A 69 -5.52 1.10 1.93
C PHE A 69 -5.29 0.45 0.57
N THR A 70 -6.05 -0.61 0.29
CA THR A 70 -6.00 -1.37 -0.97
C THR A 70 -7.32 -1.21 -1.73
N SER A 71 -7.67 0.03 -2.08
CA SER A 71 -9.00 0.35 -2.62
C SER A 71 -9.17 0.06 -4.11
N ARG A 72 -8.05 -0.04 -4.85
CA ARG A 72 -8.02 -0.15 -6.32
C ARG A 72 -7.33 -1.44 -6.79
N PRO A 73 -8.03 -2.34 -7.50
CA PRO A 73 -7.41 -3.50 -8.12
C PRO A 73 -6.55 -3.08 -9.31
N ILE A 74 -5.51 -3.87 -9.63
CA ILE A 74 -4.54 -3.64 -10.72
C ILE A 74 -4.29 -4.90 -11.54
#